data_AF-A0A1I1L027-F1
#
_entry.id   AF-A0A1I1L027-F1
#
_cell.length_a   1.000
_cell.length_b   1.000
_cell.length_c   1.000
_cell.angle_alpha   90.00
_cell.angle_beta   90.00
_cell.angle_gamma   90.00
#
_symmetry.space_group_name_H-M   'P 1'
#
loop_
_entity.id
_entity.type
_entity.pdbx_description
1 polymer ?
#
loop_
_entity_poly.entity_id
_entity_poly.type
_entity_poly.pdbx_seq_one_letter_code
_entity_poly.pdbx_strand_id
1 'polypeptide(L)'
;MRLPNPLVGLTVLLGIRRAVASRGTQVRQELRYRVPPGQDPAAALAAVREQQLEATIVIDGGYEDVVIVCDADRDRERVRRTLRNALVDLAGAEVQGPPIRFVDELPDA
;
A
#
# COMPACT_ATOMS: atom_id res chain seq x y z
N MET A 1 -48.19 -16.07 -22.32
CA MET A 1 -46.99 -16.67 -22.93
C MET A 1 -46.27 -15.60 -23.75
N ARG A 2 -44.94 -15.57 -23.62
CA ARG A 2 -43.91 -14.77 -24.31
C ARG A 2 -43.61 -13.34 -23.80
N LEU A 3 -42.32 -13.22 -23.48
CA LEU A 3 -41.51 -12.15 -22.91
C LEU A 3 -41.06 -11.13 -23.99
N PRO A 4 -40.50 -9.97 -23.57
CA PRO A 4 -40.29 -8.76 -24.35
C PRO A 4 -38.90 -8.69 -25.00
N ASN A 5 -38.66 -7.68 -25.83
CA ASN A 5 -37.31 -7.13 -26.04
C ASN A 5 -37.38 -5.61 -26.32
N PRO A 6 -36.72 -4.77 -25.50
CA PRO A 6 -36.60 -3.33 -25.71
C PRO A 6 -35.28 -2.97 -26.40
N LEU A 7 -35.34 -2.10 -27.41
CA LEU A 7 -34.18 -1.43 -28.00
C LEU A 7 -34.09 0.00 -27.46
N VAL A 8 -33.00 0.24 -26.72
CA VAL A 8 -32.08 1.37 -26.84
C VAL A 8 -32.59 2.79 -26.53
N GLY A 9 -31.91 3.42 -25.57
CA GLY A 9 -31.90 4.87 -25.42
C GLY A 9 -31.41 5.34 -24.06
N LEU A 10 -30.19 4.96 -23.66
CA LEU A 10 -29.58 5.40 -22.41
C LEU A 10 -29.19 6.89 -22.51
N THR A 11 -30.01 7.75 -21.94
CA THR A 11 -29.72 9.16 -21.67
C THR A 11 -28.67 9.27 -20.56
N VAL A 12 -27.47 9.75 -20.87
CA VAL A 12 -26.47 10.14 -19.86
C VAL A 12 -26.65 11.63 -19.56
N LEU A 13 -27.21 11.93 -18.39
CA LEU A 13 -27.31 13.27 -17.81
C LEU A 13 -26.84 13.21 -16.35
N LEU A 14 -26.29 14.33 -15.87
CA LEU A 14 -25.73 14.61 -14.53
C LEU A 14 -24.34 13.98 -14.28
N GLY A 15 -23.25 14.71 -14.04
CA GLY A 15 -23.12 15.96 -13.32
C GLY A 15 -22.77 15.69 -11.86
N ILE A 16 -21.48 15.65 -11.50
CA ILE A 16 -21.04 15.74 -10.09
C ILE A 16 -19.68 16.44 -10.03
N ARG A 17 -19.68 17.74 -9.67
CA ARG A 17 -18.53 18.36 -9.03
C ARG A 17 -18.31 17.64 -7.70
N ARG A 18 -17.20 16.94 -7.52
CA ARG A 18 -16.84 16.36 -6.23
C ARG A 18 -15.62 17.07 -5.65
N ALA A 19 -15.89 18.22 -5.03
CA ALA A 19 -15.11 18.62 -3.87
C ALA A 19 -15.58 17.73 -2.72
N VAL A 20 -14.70 16.91 -2.17
CA VAL A 20 -14.94 16.28 -0.88
C VAL A 20 -13.68 16.42 -0.04
N ALA A 21 -13.70 17.44 0.83
CA ALA A 21 -13.01 17.35 2.09
C ALA A 21 -13.80 16.33 2.93
N SER A 22 -13.17 15.24 3.35
CA SER A 22 -13.77 14.32 4.32
C SER A 22 -12.70 13.85 5.29
N ARG A 23 -12.64 14.61 6.37
CA ARG A 23 -12.12 14.23 7.69
C ARG A 23 -12.81 12.91 8.11
N GLY A 24 -12.03 11.94 8.57
CA GLY A 24 -12.50 10.84 9.42
C GLY A 24 -13.16 9.66 8.71
N THR A 25 -12.47 9.00 7.78
CA THR A 25 -12.69 7.57 7.59
C THR A 25 -11.88 6.86 8.66
N GLN A 26 -12.53 6.05 9.49
CA GLN A 26 -11.84 5.05 10.31
C GLN A 26 -11.34 3.96 9.35
N VAL A 27 -10.34 4.33 8.53
CA VAL A 27 -9.66 3.41 7.60
C VAL A 27 -8.91 2.46 8.52
N ARG A 28 -8.98 1.15 8.27
CA ARG A 28 -7.91 0.26 8.73
C ARG A 28 -6.64 0.85 8.16
N GLN A 29 -5.91 1.58 8.99
CA GLN A 29 -4.76 2.32 8.50
C GLN A 29 -3.78 1.27 7.97
N GLU A 30 -3.24 1.53 6.79
CA GLU A 30 -2.29 0.65 6.14
C GLU A 30 -1.10 1.48 5.68
N LEU A 31 0.10 0.99 5.96
CA LEU A 31 1.34 1.57 5.44
C LEU A 31 1.76 0.74 4.25
N ARG A 32 1.98 1.40 3.11
CA ARG A 32 2.51 0.74 1.91
C ARG A 32 3.96 1.12 1.75
N TYR A 33 4.85 0.14 1.86
CA TYR A 33 6.28 0.28 1.63
C TYR A 33 6.63 -0.29 0.26
N ARG A 34 7.16 0.55 -0.63
CA ARG A 34 7.68 0.08 -1.92
C ARG A 34 9.08 -0.48 -1.74
N VAL A 35 9.25 -1.76 -2.03
CA VAL A 35 10.52 -2.46 -1.90
C VAL A 35 11.45 -2.04 -3.05
N PRO A 36 12.64 -1.49 -2.75
CA PRO A 36 13.66 -1.18 -3.75
C PRO A 36 14.13 -2.43 -4.49
N PRO A 37 14.51 -2.32 -5.77
CA PRO A 37 15.08 -3.43 -6.52
C PRO A 37 16.37 -3.93 -5.86
N GLY A 38 16.50 -5.24 -5.69
CA GLY A 38 17.64 -5.89 -5.01
C GLY A 38 17.43 -6.17 -3.52
N GLN A 39 16.38 -5.60 -2.92
CA GLN A 39 15.98 -5.97 -1.56
C GLN A 39 14.97 -7.12 -1.60
N ASP A 40 15.04 -8.02 -0.62
CA ASP A 40 14.07 -9.11 -0.48
C ASP A 40 12.76 -8.61 0.19
N PRO A 41 11.60 -8.66 -0.50
CA PRO A 41 10.31 -8.26 0.09
C PRO A 41 9.84 -9.22 1.18
N ALA A 42 10.27 -10.49 1.15
CA ALA A 42 9.91 -11.47 2.16
C ALA A 42 10.63 -11.21 3.50
N ALA A 43 11.88 -10.74 3.48
CA ALA A 43 12.58 -10.27 4.68
C ALA A 43 11.88 -9.06 5.32
N ALA A 44 11.46 -8.09 4.51
CA ALA A 44 10.69 -6.94 4.98
C ALA A 44 9.35 -7.38 5.61
N LEU A 45 8.64 -8.31 4.95
CA LEU A 45 7.41 -8.90 5.47
C LEU A 45 7.65 -9.63 6.80
N ALA A 46 8.68 -10.47 6.88
CA ALA A 46 9.00 -11.24 8.08
C ALA A 46 9.26 -10.34 9.28
N ALA A 47 10.07 -9.29 9.11
CA ALA A 47 10.37 -8.34 10.18
C ALA A 47 9.14 -7.60 10.68
N VAL A 48 8.20 -7.25 9.80
CA VAL A 48 6.93 -6.66 10.20
C VAL A 48 6.06 -7.66 10.98
N ARG A 49 6.03 -8.92 10.55
CA ARG A 49 5.28 -9.98 11.27
C ARG A 49 5.88 -10.28 12.65
N GLU A 50 7.19 -10.16 12.83
CA GLU A 50 7.83 -10.26 14.15
C GLU A 50 7.35 -9.16 15.12
N GLN A 51 6.92 -8.01 14.60
CA GLN A 51 6.30 -6.94 15.40
C GLN A 51 4.82 -7.19 15.73
N GLN A 52 4.30 -8.38 15.40
CA GLN A 52 2.89 -8.78 15.51
C GLN A 52 1.95 -7.92 14.66
N LEU A 53 2.45 -7.37 13.55
CA LEU A 53 1.65 -6.63 12.59
C LEU A 53 1.29 -7.53 11.41
N GLU A 54 0.06 -7.37 10.91
CA GLU A 54 -0.36 -8.04 9.69
C GLU A 54 0.26 -7.32 8.50
N ALA A 55 0.88 -8.06 7.59
CA ALA A 55 1.43 -7.51 6.37
C ALA A 55 1.26 -8.49 5.22
N THR A 56 1.23 -7.97 4.00
CA THR A 56 1.17 -8.76 2.76
C THR A 56 2.04 -8.12 1.69
N ILE A 57 2.53 -8.93 0.76
CA ILE A 57 3.26 -8.45 -0.41
C ILE A 57 2.26 -8.32 -1.56
N VAL A 58 2.29 -7.20 -2.25
CA VAL A 58 1.46 -6.87 -3.41
C VAL A 58 2.39 -6.47 -4.55
N ILE A 59 2.16 -6.99 -5.75
CA ILE A 59 2.92 -6.61 -6.93
C ILE A 59 2.09 -5.62 -7.74
N ASP A 60 2.60 -4.42 -7.95
CA ASP A 60 1.92 -3.32 -8.62
C ASP A 60 2.85 -2.68 -9.66
N GLY A 61 2.47 -2.72 -10.93
CA GLY A 61 3.25 -2.10 -12.01
C GLY A 61 4.69 -2.64 -12.19
N GLY A 62 4.98 -3.85 -11.70
CA GLY A 62 6.33 -4.44 -11.72
C GLY A 62 7.18 -4.10 -10.49
N TYR A 63 6.61 -3.41 -9.50
CA TYR A 63 7.22 -3.16 -8.20
C TYR A 63 6.60 -4.08 -7.14
N GLU A 64 7.41 -4.48 -6.17
CA GLU A 64 6.95 -5.24 -5.00
C GLU A 64 6.68 -4.25 -3.87
N ASP A 65 5.43 -4.18 -3.42
CA ASP A 65 5.00 -3.32 -2.33
C ASP A 65 4.60 -4.20 -1.13
N VAL A 66 5.10 -3.89 0.06
CA VAL A 66 4.66 -4.49 1.32
C VAL A 66 3.57 -3.60 1.91
N VAL A 67 2.36 -4.13 2.03
CA VAL A 67 1.22 -3.47 2.69
C VAL A 67 1.14 -3.97 4.12
N ILE A 68 1.34 -3.09 5.09
CA ILE A 68 1.28 -3.37 6.52
C ILE A 68 -0.04 -2.80 7.07
N VAL A 69 -0.88 -3.63 7.68
CA VAL A 69 -2.10 -3.21 8.38
C VAL A 69 -1.72 -2.81 9.81
N CYS A 70 -1.70 -1.51 10.09
CA CYS A 70 -1.34 -0.96 11.40
C CYS A 70 -1.86 0.47 11.54
N ASP A 71 -1.84 1.04 12.75
CA ASP A 71 -2.16 2.46 12.90
C ASP A 71 -1.04 3.32 12.28
N ALA A 72 -1.24 3.84 11.08
CA ALA A 72 -0.20 4.50 10.30
C ALA A 72 0.34 5.76 11.00
N ASP A 73 -0.44 6.46 11.81
CA ASP A 73 0.08 7.62 12.56
C ASP A 73 0.98 7.17 13.72
N ARG A 74 0.54 6.17 14.48
CA ARG A 74 1.23 5.70 15.69
C ARG A 74 2.40 4.74 15.42
N ASP A 75 2.21 3.80 14.50
CA ASP A 75 3.15 2.70 14.24
C ASP A 75 4.12 3.01 13.08
N ARG A 76 3.96 4.11 12.34
CA ARG A 76 4.84 4.46 11.19
C ARG A 76 6.31 4.51 11.53
N GLU A 77 6.71 5.20 12.59
CA GLU A 77 8.14 5.27 12.93
C GLU A 77 8.66 3.92 13.44
N ARG A 78 7.81 3.14 14.12
CA ARG A 78 8.14 1.79 14.57
C ARG A 78 8.36 0.86 13.37
N VAL A 79 7.41 0.82 12.44
CA VAL A 79 7.49 0.05 11.19
C VAL A 79 8.69 0.49 10.36
N ARG A 80 8.96 1.80 10.26
CA ARG A 80 10.12 2.33 9.55
C ARG A 80 11.44 1.83 10.15
N ARG A 81 11.56 1.83 11.48
CA ARG A 81 12.74 1.29 12.17
C ARG A 81 12.87 -0.22 11.96
N THR A 82 11.78 -0.96 12.04
CA THR A 82 11.76 -2.40 11.78
C THR A 82 12.22 -2.71 10.37
N LEU A 83 11.65 -2.05 9.36
CA LEU A 83 12.04 -2.21 7.96
C LEU A 83 13.51 -1.85 7.75
N ARG A 84 14.01 -0.76 8.36
CA ARG A 84 15.42 -0.36 8.29
C ARG A 84 16.37 -1.43 8.81
N ASN A 85 16.02 -2.12 9.90
CA ASN A 85 16.84 -3.18 10.48
C ASN A 85 16.73 -4.50 9.70
N ALA A 86 15.73 -4.62 8.83
CA ALA A 86 15.44 -5.81 8.04
C ALA A 86 15.85 -5.67 6.57
N LEU A 87 16.53 -4.57 6.20
CA LEU A 87 17.06 -4.38 4.86
C LEU A 87 18.22 -5.34 4.63
N VAL A 88 17.90 -6.53 4.15
CA VAL A 88 18.87 -7.47 3.62
C VAL A 88 18.71 -7.58 2.11
N ASP A 89 19.83 -7.68 1.40
CA ASP A 89 19.85 -8.04 -0.02
C ASP A 89 19.41 -9.51 -0.15
N LEU A 90 19.06 -9.94 -1.36
CA LEU A 90 18.82 -11.34 -1.72
C LEU A 90 19.99 -12.26 -1.34
N ALA A 91 21.21 -11.72 -1.22
CA ALA A 91 22.40 -12.41 -0.73
C ALA A 91 22.53 -12.48 0.81
N GLY A 92 21.60 -11.88 1.57
CA GLY A 92 21.61 -11.83 3.03
C GLY A 92 22.55 -10.77 3.64
N ALA A 93 23.09 -9.86 2.82
CA ALA A 93 23.94 -8.77 3.28
C ALA A 93 23.09 -7.56 3.72
N GLU A 94 23.47 -6.89 4.82
CA GLU A 94 22.83 -5.65 5.24
C GLU A 94 22.95 -4.58 4.15
N VAL A 95 21.82 -4.08 3.67
CA VAL A 95 21.78 -3.01 2.68
C VAL A 95 21.57 -1.69 3.39
N GLN A 96 22.60 -0.83 3.39
CA GLN A 96 22.42 0.58 3.70
C GLN A 96 21.75 1.27 2.51
N GLY A 97 20.43 1.15 2.44
CA GLY A 97 19.61 1.74 1.40
C GLY A 97 19.28 3.22 1.64
N PRO A 98 18.66 3.88 0.65
CA PRO A 98 18.04 5.18 0.85
C PRO A 98 17.02 5.15 2.01
N PRO A 99 16.67 6.31 2.59
CA PRO A 99 15.71 6.35 3.69
C PRO A 99 14.38 5.73 3.25
N ILE A 100 13.87 4.79 4.07
CA ILE A 100 12.58 4.14 3.89
C ILE A 100 11.46 5.19 3.86
N ARG A 101 10.80 5.29 2.70
CA ARG A 101 9.63 6.14 2.47
C ARG A 101 8.42 5.26 2.18
N PHE A 102 7.29 5.61 2.75
CA PHE A 102 6.02 4.99 2.42
C PHE A 102 5.44 5.62 1.14
N VAL A 103 4.61 4.87 0.43
CA VAL A 103 4.00 5.32 -0.83
C VAL A 103 3.15 6.56 -0.63
N ASP A 104 2.50 6.73 0.52
CA ASP A 104 1.71 7.94 0.82
C ASP A 104 2.58 9.20 1.01
N GLU A 105 3.88 9.03 1.26
CA GLU A 105 4.85 10.12 1.42
C GLU A 105 5.53 10.53 0.09
N LEU A 106 5.32 9.76 -0.97
CA LEU A 106 5.81 10.11 -2.30
C LEU A 106 4.82 11.11 -2.91
N PRO A 107 5.26 12.33 -3.29
CA PRO A 107 4.38 13.23 -4.03
C PRO A 107 3.98 12.52 -5.33
N ASP A 108 2.67 12.44 -5.61
CA ASP A 108 2.13 12.01 -6.91
C ASP A 108 2.95 12.67 -8.02
N ALA A 109 3.68 11.86 -8.78
CA ALA A 109 4.46 12.29 -9.93
C ALA A 109 3.56 12.45 -11.16
#